data_AF-A0A8E2ITX2-F1
#
_entry.id   AF-A0A8E2ITX2-F1
#
_cell.length_a   1.000
_cell.length_b   1.000
_cell.length_c   1.000
_cell.angle_alpha   90.00
_cell.angle_beta   90.00
_cell.angle_gamma   90.00
#
_symmetry.space_group_name_H-M   'P 1'
#
loop_
_entity.id
_entity.type
_entity.pdbx_description
1 polymer ?
#
loop_
_entity_poly.entity_id
_entity_poly.type
_entity_poly.pdbx_seq_one_letter_code
_entity_poly.pdbx_strand_id
1 'polypeptide(L)'
;MAVTEDPVIRELSAAVQRSPEVVELRVHLATLLADKGRYAEALGHCSAALSQDAGNAVALSLLQRCSAALAEPIPTQPQAPAEDGFDWSIAEKEVADIIEPAFVEAPPDVLAEGDFDVLQRSQVRLVDVAGMADVKRQLELSLLGPLRNPELMKAYKVSARGGLLLYGPPGCGKTYVAKAVSGELGASFYQLGIADVLHRYQGESERSIRSAFDNARRNAPCVLFFDEVDALGHRRSALSGSSGIRTIVNTLLEELDTATSANNGVYVLGATNAPWDVDPALRRPGRFDRMIFVGLPDAESRAGIVRFHLKDRPVAGIDPAAIAGRTEGFSGADLAHVCDSATQLAMADSMRSQQVRPVTMADVQAAAAQVRPSAGPWFETARNVVEFANNDGTYDELAKYLRRRKIR
;
A
#
# COMPACT_ATOMS: atom_id res chain seq x y z
N MET A 1 7.90 -1.57 61.79
CA MET A 1 8.20 -0.40 62.63
C MET A 1 7.13 0.65 62.36
N ALA A 2 6.37 1.04 63.37
CA ALA A 2 5.32 2.04 63.25
C ALA A 2 5.96 3.38 62.82
N VAL A 3 5.61 3.86 61.62
CA VAL A 3 6.04 5.18 61.14
C VAL A 3 5.37 6.20 62.04
N THR A 4 6.16 6.80 62.94
CA THR A 4 5.71 7.92 63.75
C THR A 4 5.41 9.06 62.79
N GLU A 5 4.13 9.36 62.56
CA GLU A 5 3.73 10.50 61.72
C GLU A 5 4.34 11.78 62.31
N ASP A 6 5.18 12.45 61.53
CA ASP A 6 5.81 13.70 61.92
C ASP A 6 4.70 14.75 62.18
N PRO A 7 4.57 15.27 63.42
CA PRO A 7 3.46 16.16 63.79
C PRO A 7 3.44 17.42 62.91
N VAL A 8 4.60 17.85 62.40
CA VAL A 8 4.74 19.00 61.51
C VAL A 8 4.12 18.72 60.13
N ILE A 9 4.34 17.52 59.57
CA ILE A 9 3.75 17.12 58.28
C ILE A 9 2.23 17.00 58.42
N ARG A 10 1.74 16.50 59.56
CA ARG A 10 0.30 16.38 59.83
C ARG A 10 -0.38 17.74 59.90
N GLU A 11 0.21 18.71 60.60
CA GLU A 11 -0.35 20.06 60.72
C GLU A 11 -0.27 20.84 59.39
N LEU A 12 0.83 20.74 58.65
CA LEU A 12 0.96 21.36 57.34
C LEU A 12 0.04 20.73 56.29
N SER A 13 -0.17 19.41 56.33
CA SER A 13 -1.14 18.73 55.48
C SER A 13 -2.58 19.21 55.78
N ALA A 14 -2.94 19.35 57.06
CA ALA A 14 -4.23 19.91 57.45
C ALA A 14 -4.39 21.39 57.05
N ALA A 15 -3.31 22.18 57.10
CA ALA A 15 -3.31 23.58 56.65
C ALA A 15 -3.49 23.69 55.12
N VAL A 16 -2.83 22.85 54.33
CA VAL A 16 -2.98 22.79 52.87
C VAL A 16 -4.39 22.33 52.47
N GLN A 17 -5.04 21.46 53.26
CA GLN A 17 -6.44 21.08 53.03
C GLN A 17 -7.43 22.22 53.33
N ARG A 18 -7.16 23.05 54.36
CA ARG A 18 -8.01 24.20 54.69
C ARG A 18 -7.85 25.38 53.72
N SER A 19 -6.68 25.50 53.10
CA SER A 19 -6.37 26.60 52.19
C SER A 19 -5.66 26.08 50.92
N PRO A 20 -6.41 25.42 50.02
CA PRO A 20 -5.83 24.71 48.88
C PRO A 20 -5.28 25.63 47.78
N GLU A 21 -5.65 26.91 47.79
CA GLU A 21 -5.24 27.93 46.81
C GLU A 21 -3.85 28.53 47.11
N VAL A 22 -3.27 28.27 48.29
CA VAL A 22 -1.97 28.83 48.68
C VAL A 22 -0.86 27.90 48.19
N VAL A 23 -0.31 28.23 47.03
CA VAL A 23 0.75 27.44 46.36
C VAL A 23 2.00 27.31 47.22
N GLU A 24 2.43 28.36 47.92
CA GLU A 24 3.66 28.36 48.74
C GLU A 24 3.61 27.33 49.88
N LEU A 25 2.47 27.21 50.57
CA LEU A 25 2.26 26.22 51.63
C LEU A 25 2.35 24.79 51.08
N ARG A 26 1.81 24.58 49.87
CA ARG A 26 1.82 23.28 49.20
C ARG A 26 3.22 22.88 48.74
N VAL A 27 4.00 23.84 48.23
CA VAL A 27 5.42 23.63 47.85
C VAL A 27 6.28 23.35 49.10
N HIS A 28 6.02 24.03 50.21
CA HIS A 28 6.73 23.78 51.48
C HIS A 28 6.46 22.37 52.02
N LEU A 29 5.19 21.93 52.00
CA LEU A 29 4.81 20.57 52.36
C LEU A 29 5.48 19.53 51.43
N ALA A 30 5.49 19.78 50.12
CA ALA A 30 6.13 18.89 49.15
C ALA A 30 7.65 18.76 49.39
N THR A 31 8.30 19.86 49.77
CA THR A 31 9.73 19.87 50.13
C THR A 31 10.00 18.99 51.35
N LEU A 32 9.23 19.16 52.42
CA LEU A 32 9.37 18.35 53.64
C LEU A 32 9.11 16.86 53.39
N LEU A 33 8.13 16.53 52.54
CA LEU A 33 7.85 15.14 52.15
C LEU A 33 9.01 14.54 51.35
N ALA A 34 9.59 15.29 50.41
CA ALA A 34 10.73 14.85 49.62
C ALA A 34 11.98 14.63 50.49
N ASP A 35 12.26 15.52 51.44
CA ASP A 35 13.42 15.38 52.34
C ASP A 35 13.28 14.21 53.32
N LYS A 36 12.06 13.76 53.60
CA LYS A 36 11.77 12.54 54.38
C LYS A 36 11.68 11.27 53.52
N GLY A 37 11.97 11.36 52.22
CA GLY A 37 11.96 10.22 51.30
C GLY A 37 10.56 9.76 50.87
N ARG A 38 9.51 10.54 51.16
CA ARG A 38 8.11 10.27 50.74
C ARG A 38 7.86 10.84 49.35
N TYR A 39 8.66 10.42 48.37
CA TYR A 39 8.71 11.01 47.03
C TYR A 39 7.40 10.89 46.25
N ALA A 40 6.65 9.79 46.43
CA ALA A 40 5.37 9.58 45.74
C ALA A 40 4.30 10.60 46.19
N GLU A 41 4.25 10.92 47.49
CA GLU A 41 3.32 11.91 48.03
C GLU A 41 3.75 13.34 47.69
N ALA A 42 5.06 13.61 47.71
CA ALA A 42 5.62 14.89 47.28
C ALA A 42 5.28 15.21 45.81
N LEU A 43 5.31 14.22 44.92
CA LEU A 43 4.95 14.38 43.50
C LEU A 43 3.50 14.85 43.32
N GLY A 44 2.56 14.28 44.07
CA GLY A 44 1.16 14.69 44.01
C GLY A 44 0.96 16.15 44.38
N HIS A 45 1.66 16.63 45.42
CA HIS A 45 1.61 18.03 45.84
C HIS A 45 2.33 18.97 44.85
N CYS A 46 3.44 18.54 44.24
CA CYS A 46 4.14 19.31 43.20
C CYS A 46 3.28 19.47 41.94
N SER A 47 2.63 18.39 41.48
CA SER A 47 1.73 18.45 40.33
C SER A 47 0.54 19.36 40.59
N ALA A 48 -0.06 19.31 41.78
CA ALA A 48 -1.17 20.19 42.14
C ALA A 48 -0.75 21.66 42.24
N ALA A 49 0.48 21.95 42.72
CA ALA A 49 1.03 23.30 42.75
C ALA A 49 1.27 23.85 41.33
N LEU A 50 1.81 23.04 40.42
CA LEU A 50 2.06 23.44 39.02
C LEU A 50 0.79 23.63 38.19
N SER A 51 -0.30 22.97 38.55
CA SER A 51 -1.62 23.23 37.93
C SER A 51 -2.17 24.62 38.28
N GLN A 52 -1.80 25.17 39.44
CA GLN A 52 -2.22 26.52 39.88
C GLN A 52 -1.22 27.60 39.47
N ASP A 53 0.07 27.30 39.50
CA ASP A 53 1.16 28.17 39.07
C ASP A 53 2.20 27.38 38.27
N ALA A 54 2.01 27.33 36.96
CA ALA A 54 2.88 26.59 36.04
C ALA A 54 4.31 27.16 35.95
N GLY A 55 4.55 28.39 36.42
CA GLY A 55 5.84 29.06 36.39
C GLY A 55 6.71 28.82 37.63
N ASN A 56 6.24 28.06 38.61
CA ASN A 56 6.93 27.89 39.88
C ASN A 56 8.18 27.00 39.75
N ALA A 57 9.36 27.63 39.66
CA ALA A 57 10.65 26.96 39.48
C ALA A 57 10.98 25.97 40.62
N VAL A 58 10.51 26.23 41.84
CA VAL A 58 10.75 25.35 43.00
C VAL A 58 9.92 24.07 42.88
N ALA A 59 8.65 24.17 42.47
CA ALA A 59 7.80 23.00 42.26
C ALA A 59 8.29 22.12 41.09
N LEU A 60 8.78 22.72 39.99
CA LEU A 60 9.37 22.00 38.86
C LEU A 60 10.63 21.22 39.25
N SER A 61 11.55 21.86 39.97
CA SER A 61 12.80 21.21 40.42
C SER A 61 12.54 20.08 41.43
N LEU A 62 11.58 20.26 42.35
CA LEU A 62 11.14 19.19 43.26
C LEU A 62 10.49 18.02 42.51
N LEU A 63 9.67 18.29 41.50
CA LEU A 63 9.04 17.25 40.67
C LEU A 63 10.11 16.39 39.97
N GLN A 64 11.12 17.02 39.36
CA GLN A 64 12.24 16.32 38.72
C GLN A 64 13.07 15.50 39.72
N ARG A 65 13.35 16.05 40.90
CA ARG A 65 14.10 15.34 41.96
C ARG A 65 13.33 14.12 42.47
N CYS A 66 12.01 14.26 42.69
CA CYS A 66 11.19 13.17 43.19
C CYS A 66 10.94 12.08 42.12
N SER A 67 10.80 12.45 40.85
CA SER A 67 10.66 11.47 39.76
C SER A 67 11.95 10.68 39.53
N ALA A 68 13.12 11.33 39.59
CA ALA A 68 14.41 10.67 39.50
C ALA A 68 14.67 9.73 40.69
N ALA A 69 14.24 10.09 41.90
CA ALA A 69 14.40 9.25 43.09
C ALA A 69 13.49 7.99 43.08
N LEU A 70 12.39 8.02 42.32
CA LEU A 70 11.49 6.88 42.13
C LEU A 70 11.83 6.04 40.89
N ALA A 71 12.68 6.55 40.00
CA ALA A 71 13.18 5.79 38.86
C ALA A 71 14.26 4.81 39.34
N GLU A 72 14.02 3.50 39.20
CA GLU A 72 15.04 2.49 39.48
C GLU A 72 16.26 2.67 38.56
N PRO A 73 17.48 2.43 39.06
CA PRO A 73 18.67 2.52 38.23
C PRO A 73 18.65 1.44 37.15
N ILE A 74 18.72 1.88 35.89
CA ILE A 74 18.95 1.03 34.73
C ILE A 74 20.28 0.30 34.96
N PRO A 75 20.36 -1.04 34.82
CA PRO A 75 21.62 -1.76 34.95
C PRO A 75 22.62 -1.23 33.92
N THR A 76 23.80 -0.90 34.40
CA THR A 76 24.91 -0.34 33.62
C THR A 76 25.34 -1.35 32.57
N GLN A 77 25.26 -0.97 31.28
CA GLN A 77 25.85 -1.75 30.19
C GLN A 77 27.36 -1.93 30.45
N PRO A 78 27.92 -3.15 30.33
CA PRO A 78 29.36 -3.34 30.48
C PRO A 78 30.10 -2.60 29.37
N GLN A 79 31.13 -1.84 29.74
CA GLN A 79 32.09 -1.30 28.80
C GLN A 79 32.84 -2.44 28.09
N ALA A 80 32.91 -2.40 26.76
CA ALA A 80 33.59 -3.39 25.95
C ALA A 80 35.09 -3.50 26.32
N PRO A 81 35.64 -4.72 26.52
CA PRO A 81 37.08 -4.89 26.61
C PRO A 81 37.73 -4.81 25.23
N ALA A 82 38.99 -4.35 25.22
CA ALA A 82 39.83 -4.21 24.05
C ALA A 82 40.11 -5.57 23.35
N GLU A 83 40.32 -5.47 22.04
CA GLU A 83 40.48 -6.55 21.05
C GLU A 83 41.46 -7.66 21.47
N ASP A 84 40.95 -8.89 21.53
CA ASP A 84 41.68 -10.11 21.17
C ASP A 84 40.76 -10.94 20.27
N GLY A 85 41.28 -11.41 19.13
CA GLY A 85 40.52 -12.01 18.05
C GLY A 85 39.75 -13.27 18.48
N PHE A 86 38.43 -13.14 18.63
CA PHE A 86 37.53 -14.25 18.92
C PHE A 86 37.19 -15.01 17.63
N ASP A 87 37.51 -16.29 17.58
CA ASP A 87 37.24 -17.16 16.43
C ASP A 87 35.78 -17.65 16.45
N TRP A 88 34.94 -16.91 15.72
CA TRP A 88 33.51 -17.17 15.59
C TRP A 88 33.18 -18.58 15.08
N SER A 89 34.08 -19.22 14.36
CA SER A 89 33.83 -20.54 13.77
C SER A 89 33.81 -21.68 14.80
N ILE A 90 34.45 -21.48 15.95
CA ILE A 90 34.45 -22.45 17.06
C ILE A 90 33.18 -22.29 17.90
N ALA A 91 32.78 -21.05 18.18
CA ALA A 91 31.56 -20.74 18.92
C ALA A 91 30.29 -21.25 18.21
N GLU A 92 30.24 -21.18 16.88
CA GLU A 92 29.11 -21.67 16.09
C GLU A 92 28.95 -23.20 16.18
N LYS A 93 30.06 -23.93 16.30
CA LYS A 93 30.05 -25.38 16.51
C LYS A 93 29.66 -25.78 17.94
N GLU A 94 30.00 -24.97 18.93
CA GLU A 94 29.70 -25.26 20.34
C GLU A 94 28.24 -24.94 20.71
N VAL A 95 27.57 -24.09 19.94
CA VAL A 95 26.18 -23.64 20.20
C VAL A 95 25.16 -24.33 19.28
N ALA A 96 25.61 -25.08 18.25
CA ALA A 96 24.75 -25.73 17.26
C ALA A 96 23.72 -26.72 17.83
N ASP A 97 23.98 -27.29 19.01
CA ASP A 97 23.11 -28.28 19.65
C ASP A 97 22.20 -27.70 20.75
N ILE A 98 22.21 -26.38 20.95
CA ILE A 98 21.36 -25.72 21.95
C ILE A 98 19.97 -25.51 21.32
N ILE A 99 18.99 -26.29 21.80
CA ILE A 99 17.57 -26.09 21.49
C ILE A 99 17.20 -24.65 21.87
N GLU A 100 16.76 -23.86 20.88
CA GLU A 100 16.31 -22.49 21.10
C GLU A 100 15.18 -22.45 22.14
N PRO A 101 15.24 -21.56 23.15
CA PRO A 101 14.19 -21.47 24.16
C PRO A 101 12.89 -20.95 23.52
N ALA A 102 11.79 -21.68 23.73
CA ALA A 102 10.49 -21.43 23.11
C ALA A 102 9.82 -20.07 23.41
N PHE A 103 10.42 -19.20 24.23
CA PHE A 103 9.83 -17.94 24.68
C PHE A 103 10.85 -16.80 24.82
N VAL A 104 11.85 -16.72 23.94
CA VAL A 104 12.58 -15.45 23.76
C VAL A 104 11.77 -14.59 22.79
N GLU A 105 10.95 -13.69 23.36
CA GLU A 105 10.42 -12.56 22.60
C GLU A 105 11.64 -11.71 22.19
N ALA A 106 12.04 -11.83 20.92
CA ALA A 106 12.99 -10.92 20.31
C ALA A 106 12.53 -9.47 20.56
N PRO A 107 13.44 -8.51 20.77
CA PRO A 107 13.06 -7.11 20.79
C PRO A 107 12.32 -6.82 19.47
N PRO A 108 11.28 -5.96 19.47
CA PRO A 108 10.52 -5.71 18.27
C PRO A 108 11.45 -5.01 17.28
N ASP A 109 12.07 -5.77 16.39
CA ASP A 109 12.25 -5.31 15.03
C ASP A 109 10.88 -4.80 14.62
N VAL A 110 10.84 -3.52 14.27
CA VAL A 110 9.63 -2.85 13.80
C VAL A 110 9.34 -3.38 12.39
N LEU A 111 8.92 -4.63 12.34
CA LEU A 111 8.42 -5.37 11.20
C LEU A 111 7.30 -6.22 11.75
N ALA A 112 6.08 -5.68 11.70
CA ALA A 112 4.90 -6.47 12.02
C ALA A 112 4.91 -7.72 11.13
N GLU A 113 4.68 -8.90 11.71
CA GLU A 113 4.54 -10.18 11.00
C GLU A 113 3.39 -10.19 9.96
N GLY A 114 2.68 -9.08 9.75
CA GLY A 114 1.73 -8.84 8.66
C GLY A 114 2.28 -8.06 7.44
N ASP A 115 3.52 -7.57 7.46
CA ASP A 115 4.11 -6.79 6.35
C ASP A 115 4.85 -7.65 5.30
N PHE A 116 4.94 -8.97 5.52
CA PHE A 116 5.78 -9.87 4.70
C PHE A 116 5.18 -10.34 3.36
N ASP A 117 3.96 -9.98 2.99
CA ASP A 117 3.33 -10.60 1.80
C ASP A 117 3.26 -9.73 0.53
N VAL A 118 3.81 -8.51 0.53
CA VAL A 118 3.51 -7.56 -0.56
C VAL A 118 4.64 -7.38 -1.58
N LEU A 119 5.86 -7.82 -1.28
CA LEU A 119 6.99 -7.75 -2.22
C LEU A 119 7.12 -9.09 -2.97
N GLN A 120 6.46 -9.18 -4.12
CA GLN A 120 6.55 -10.35 -4.98
C GLN A 120 7.50 -10.07 -6.14
N ARG A 121 8.46 -10.97 -6.38
CA ARG A 121 9.16 -11.00 -7.67
C ARG A 121 8.19 -11.56 -8.70
N SER A 122 7.74 -10.71 -9.61
CA SER A 122 6.86 -11.15 -10.70
C SER A 122 7.63 -12.10 -11.61
N GLN A 123 7.12 -13.32 -11.79
CA GLN A 123 7.64 -14.26 -12.79
C GLN A 123 7.03 -13.99 -14.19
N VAL A 124 5.98 -13.17 -14.26
CA VAL A 124 5.26 -12.85 -15.50
C VAL A 124 6.02 -11.77 -16.25
N ARG A 125 6.23 -11.96 -17.55
CA ARG A 125 6.85 -10.99 -18.46
C ARG A 125 5.87 -10.51 -19.51
N LEU A 126 6.22 -9.47 -20.27
CA LEU A 126 5.36 -8.94 -21.33
C LEU A 126 5.09 -9.93 -22.46
N VAL A 127 5.97 -10.91 -22.66
CA VAL A 127 5.75 -12.02 -23.61
C VAL A 127 4.62 -12.95 -23.19
N ASP A 128 4.36 -13.09 -21.89
CA ASP A 128 3.31 -13.96 -21.34
C ASP A 128 1.92 -13.31 -21.39
N VAL A 129 1.86 -12.01 -21.65
CA VAL A 129 0.61 -11.28 -21.87
C VAL A 129 0.16 -11.52 -23.31
N ALA A 130 -0.93 -12.24 -23.55
CA ALA A 130 -1.43 -12.45 -24.91
C ALA A 130 -2.01 -11.16 -25.52
N GLY A 131 -1.69 -10.87 -26.78
CA GLY A 131 -2.17 -9.68 -27.52
C GLY A 131 -1.74 -8.35 -26.90
N MET A 132 -2.64 -7.36 -26.88
CA MET A 132 -2.40 -6.00 -26.35
C MET A 132 -1.25 -5.25 -27.05
N ALA A 133 -1.10 -5.43 -28.36
CA ALA A 133 0.04 -4.88 -29.12
C ALA A 133 0.19 -3.35 -28.97
N ASP A 134 -0.92 -2.60 -29.01
CA ASP A 134 -0.91 -1.15 -28.84
C ASP A 134 -0.40 -0.74 -27.44
N VAL A 135 -0.86 -1.43 -26.38
CA VAL A 135 -0.45 -1.17 -24.98
C VAL A 135 1.03 -1.51 -24.79
N LYS A 136 1.49 -2.68 -25.28
CA LYS A 136 2.89 -3.10 -25.20
C LYS A 136 3.81 -2.12 -25.92
N ARG A 137 3.41 -1.65 -27.11
CA ARG A 137 4.15 -0.64 -27.86
C ARG A 137 4.24 0.67 -27.09
N GLN A 138 3.15 1.13 -26.48
CA GLN A 138 3.16 2.34 -25.68
C GLN A 138 4.06 2.19 -24.45
N LEU A 139 4.00 1.05 -23.75
CA LEU A 139 4.88 0.74 -22.61
C LEU A 139 6.36 0.72 -23.00
N GLU A 140 6.68 0.15 -24.18
CA GLU A 140 8.04 0.14 -24.69
C GLU A 140 8.53 1.57 -24.96
N LEU A 141 7.72 2.40 -25.61
CA LEU A 141 8.09 3.80 -25.90
C LEU A 141 8.15 4.67 -24.63
N SER A 142 7.25 4.43 -23.68
CA SER A 142 7.04 5.30 -22.53
C SER A 142 7.93 4.96 -21.34
N LEU A 143 8.33 3.69 -21.17
CA LEU A 143 9.03 3.24 -19.96
C LEU A 143 10.23 2.36 -20.30
N LEU A 144 10.04 1.23 -20.98
CA LEU A 144 11.08 0.21 -21.11
C LEU A 144 12.22 0.63 -22.06
N GLY A 145 11.87 1.22 -23.21
CA GLY A 145 12.81 1.65 -24.24
C GLY A 145 13.81 2.68 -23.73
N PRO A 146 13.36 3.78 -23.09
CA PRO A 146 14.28 4.74 -22.44
C PRO A 146 15.20 4.06 -21.42
N LEU A 147 14.67 3.16 -20.57
CA LEU A 147 15.47 2.49 -19.53
C LEU A 147 16.52 1.51 -20.10
N ARG A 148 16.19 0.84 -21.21
CA ARG A 148 17.12 -0.04 -21.94
C ARG A 148 18.22 0.72 -22.68
N ASN A 149 17.99 2.00 -22.99
CA ASN A 149 18.87 2.81 -23.83
C ASN A 149 19.26 4.13 -23.15
N PRO A 150 20.03 4.10 -22.03
CA PRO A 150 20.40 5.29 -21.27
C PRO A 150 21.20 6.32 -22.09
N GLU A 151 22.00 5.87 -23.06
CA GLU A 151 22.75 6.76 -23.95
C GLU A 151 21.83 7.55 -24.90
N LEU A 152 20.79 6.91 -25.44
CA LEU A 152 19.78 7.61 -26.24
C LEU A 152 18.98 8.59 -25.36
N MET A 153 18.66 8.20 -24.13
CA MET A 153 17.97 9.08 -23.18
C MET A 153 18.76 10.39 -22.95
N LYS A 154 20.08 10.28 -22.73
CA LYS A 154 20.97 11.45 -22.59
C LYS A 154 21.04 12.27 -23.88
N ALA A 155 21.20 11.62 -25.03
CA ALA A 155 21.34 12.29 -26.33
C ALA A 155 20.09 13.11 -26.69
N TYR A 156 18.90 12.54 -26.48
CA TYR A 156 17.63 13.22 -26.75
C TYR A 156 17.14 14.11 -25.60
N LYS A 157 17.89 14.19 -24.49
CA LYS A 157 17.52 14.92 -23.27
C LYS A 157 16.13 14.54 -22.77
N VAL A 158 15.75 13.28 -22.97
CA VAL A 158 14.50 12.73 -22.49
C VAL A 158 14.70 12.31 -21.05
N SER A 159 13.71 12.56 -20.21
CA SER A 159 13.74 12.15 -18.81
C SER A 159 12.81 10.96 -18.64
N ALA A 160 13.30 9.85 -18.07
CA ALA A 160 12.45 8.74 -17.63
C ALA A 160 11.70 9.04 -16.31
N ARG A 161 11.83 10.26 -15.77
CA ARG A 161 11.05 10.71 -14.61
C ARG A 161 9.57 10.73 -14.94
N GLY A 162 8.75 10.58 -13.91
CA GLY A 162 7.31 10.41 -14.02
C GLY A 162 6.89 8.95 -13.81
N GLY A 163 5.69 8.78 -13.28
CA GLY A 163 4.96 7.53 -13.20
C GLY A 163 3.99 7.35 -14.37
N LEU A 164 3.52 6.11 -14.52
CA LEU A 164 2.62 5.71 -15.59
C LEU A 164 1.24 5.36 -15.03
N LEU A 165 0.17 5.93 -15.59
CA LEU A 165 -1.21 5.59 -15.24
C LEU A 165 -1.87 4.73 -16.32
N LEU A 166 -2.21 3.50 -15.96
CA LEU A 166 -3.01 2.59 -16.77
C LEU A 166 -4.49 2.86 -16.52
N TYR A 167 -5.27 3.11 -17.57
CA TYR A 167 -6.71 3.33 -17.41
C TYR A 167 -7.53 2.56 -18.43
N GLY A 168 -8.77 2.22 -18.08
CA GLY A 168 -9.67 1.51 -18.97
C GLY A 168 -10.73 0.71 -18.21
N PRO A 169 -11.62 0.00 -18.93
CA PRO A 169 -12.69 -0.79 -18.32
C PRO A 169 -12.16 -1.81 -17.29
N PRO A 170 -12.98 -2.16 -16.28
CA PRO A 170 -12.63 -3.18 -15.30
C PRO A 170 -12.41 -4.54 -15.98
N GLY A 171 -11.61 -5.40 -15.34
CA GLY A 171 -11.39 -6.77 -15.83
C GLY A 171 -10.58 -6.89 -17.13
N CYS A 172 -9.93 -5.81 -17.60
CA CYS A 172 -9.12 -5.82 -18.83
C CYS A 172 -7.60 -5.99 -18.59
N GLY A 173 -7.20 -6.43 -17.40
CA GLY A 173 -5.81 -6.85 -17.15
C GLY A 173 -4.82 -5.73 -16.84
N LYS A 174 -5.26 -4.55 -16.38
CA LYS A 174 -4.37 -3.43 -15.98
C LYS A 174 -3.32 -3.87 -14.96
N THR A 175 -3.75 -4.50 -13.86
CA THR A 175 -2.87 -5.05 -12.82
C THR A 175 -1.97 -6.17 -13.35
N TYR A 176 -2.47 -7.00 -14.27
CA TYR A 176 -1.68 -8.08 -14.88
C TYR A 176 -0.56 -7.53 -15.78
N VAL A 177 -0.84 -6.50 -16.57
CA VAL A 177 0.15 -5.80 -17.39
C VAL A 177 1.21 -5.12 -16.52
N ALA A 178 0.81 -4.50 -15.40
CA ALA A 178 1.76 -3.92 -14.45
C ALA A 178 2.71 -4.97 -13.83
N LYS A 179 2.19 -6.15 -13.48
CA LYS A 179 3.01 -7.30 -13.05
C LYS A 179 3.94 -7.79 -14.15
N ALA A 180 3.51 -7.76 -15.41
CA ALA A 180 4.36 -8.13 -16.54
C ALA A 180 5.51 -7.12 -16.76
N VAL A 181 5.25 -5.83 -16.56
CA VAL A 181 6.26 -4.76 -16.62
C VAL A 181 7.31 -4.92 -15.53
N SER A 182 6.94 -5.27 -14.30
CA SER A 182 7.93 -5.51 -13.23
C SER A 182 8.83 -6.70 -13.52
N GLY A 183 8.27 -7.78 -14.06
CA GLY A 183 9.05 -8.94 -14.50
C GLY A 183 10.01 -8.61 -15.66
N GLU A 184 9.60 -7.74 -16.59
CA GLU A 184 10.45 -7.26 -17.68
C GLU A 184 11.62 -6.38 -17.19
N LEU A 185 11.38 -5.61 -16.12
CA LEU A 185 12.39 -4.77 -15.46
C LEU A 185 13.29 -5.57 -14.49
N GLY A 186 12.95 -6.83 -14.20
CA GLY A 186 13.60 -7.60 -13.14
C GLY A 186 13.44 -6.96 -11.75
N ALA A 187 12.36 -6.19 -11.57
CA ALA A 187 12.10 -5.41 -10.37
C ALA A 187 11.10 -6.13 -9.45
N SER A 188 11.24 -5.90 -8.14
CA SER A 188 10.22 -6.31 -7.16
C SER A 188 8.89 -5.62 -7.49
N PHE A 189 7.76 -6.30 -7.30
CA PHE A 189 6.44 -5.71 -7.49
C PHE A 189 5.79 -5.49 -6.13
N TYR A 190 5.43 -4.25 -5.84
CA TYR A 190 4.77 -3.87 -4.61
C TYR A 190 3.41 -3.23 -4.93
N GLN A 191 2.33 -3.95 -4.62
CA GLN A 191 0.96 -3.52 -4.89
C GLN A 191 0.33 -2.86 -3.67
N LEU A 192 -0.22 -1.67 -3.86
CA LEU A 192 -0.93 -0.91 -2.84
C LEU A 192 -2.33 -0.56 -3.34
N GLY A 193 -3.36 -1.13 -2.72
CA GLY A 193 -4.75 -0.73 -2.93
C GLY A 193 -5.03 0.58 -2.20
N ILE A 194 -5.40 1.63 -2.94
CA ILE A 194 -5.68 2.94 -2.35
C ILE A 194 -6.86 2.88 -1.37
N ALA A 195 -7.91 2.11 -1.71
CA ALA A 195 -9.07 1.93 -0.84
C ALA A 195 -8.66 1.34 0.53
N ASP A 196 -7.78 0.34 0.53
CA ASP A 196 -7.30 -0.34 1.75
C ASP A 196 -6.55 0.61 2.69
N VAL A 197 -5.75 1.51 2.11
CA VAL A 197 -4.99 2.52 2.87
C VAL A 197 -5.90 3.57 3.49
N LEU A 198 -6.99 3.92 2.81
CA LEU A 198 -7.96 4.91 3.29
C LEU A 198 -8.90 4.39 4.38
N HIS A 199 -9.02 3.07 4.56
CA HIS A 199 -9.87 2.46 5.59
C HIS A 199 -9.17 2.27 6.94
N ARG A 200 -7.84 2.25 6.98
CA ARG A 200 -7.05 2.16 8.23
C ARG A 200 -7.02 3.55 8.90
N TYR A 201 -7.70 3.67 10.04
CA TYR A 201 -7.82 4.80 10.98
C TYR A 201 -7.23 6.17 10.57
N GLN A 202 -8.04 7.23 10.62
CA GLN A 202 -7.66 8.62 10.33
C GLN A 202 -6.41 9.04 11.12
N GLY A 203 -5.24 9.02 10.47
CA GLY A 203 -3.91 9.29 11.03
C GLY A 203 -2.83 8.26 10.63
N GLU A 204 -3.21 7.01 10.34
CA GLU A 204 -2.27 5.96 9.92
C GLU A 204 -2.08 5.88 8.41
N SER A 205 -3.04 6.37 7.61
CA SER A 205 -2.97 6.33 6.14
C SER A 205 -1.76 7.06 5.56
N GLU A 206 -1.37 8.21 6.14
CA GLU A 206 -0.20 8.98 5.68
C GLU A 206 1.11 8.23 5.96
N ARG A 207 1.22 7.63 7.16
CA ARG A 207 2.37 6.79 7.52
C ARG A 207 2.44 5.58 6.62
N SER A 208 1.32 4.93 6.32
CA SER A 208 1.26 3.80 5.41
C SER A 208 1.79 4.14 4.01
N ILE A 209 1.40 5.30 3.46
CA ILE A 209 1.93 5.77 2.16
C ILE A 209 3.45 5.99 2.25
N ARG A 210 3.93 6.72 3.27
CA ARG A 210 5.38 6.98 3.43
C ARG A 210 6.17 5.68 3.60
N SER A 211 5.71 4.79 4.47
CA SER A 211 6.29 3.46 4.67
C SER A 211 6.30 2.66 3.37
N ALA A 212 5.26 2.76 2.55
CA ALA A 212 5.22 2.06 1.27
C ALA A 212 6.31 2.57 0.31
N PHE A 213 6.50 3.88 0.21
CA PHE A 213 7.58 4.45 -0.60
C PHE A 213 8.97 4.11 -0.02
N ASP A 214 9.15 4.15 1.30
CA ASP A 214 10.39 3.76 1.95
C ASP A 214 10.74 2.29 1.72
N ASN A 215 9.76 1.40 1.82
CA ASN A 215 9.92 -0.01 1.53
C ASN A 215 10.25 -0.24 0.05
N ALA A 216 9.61 0.49 -0.87
CA ALA A 216 9.96 0.43 -2.28
C ALA A 216 11.39 0.91 -2.56
N ARG A 217 11.84 1.99 -1.89
CA ARG A 217 13.21 2.52 -1.98
C ARG A 217 14.26 1.53 -1.46
N ARG A 218 13.99 0.87 -0.33
CA ARG A 218 14.88 -0.14 0.26
C ARG A 218 15.02 -1.39 -0.62
N ASN A 219 13.99 -1.72 -1.39
CA ASN A 219 13.92 -2.90 -2.24
C ASN A 219 14.14 -2.59 -3.74
N ALA A 220 14.76 -1.47 -4.06
CA ALA A 220 15.05 -1.08 -5.44
C ALA A 220 15.99 -2.10 -6.13
N PRO A 221 15.77 -2.45 -7.42
CA PRO A 221 14.74 -1.93 -8.31
C PRO A 221 13.33 -2.45 -7.96
N CYS A 222 12.37 -1.55 -7.82
CA CYS A 222 11.00 -1.87 -7.40
C CYS A 222 9.96 -1.12 -8.23
N VAL A 223 8.88 -1.80 -8.59
CA VAL A 223 7.67 -1.24 -9.19
C VAL A 223 6.63 -1.07 -8.09
N LEU A 224 6.37 0.18 -7.71
CA LEU A 224 5.29 0.55 -6.80
C LEU A 224 4.01 0.76 -7.60
N PHE A 225 3.04 -0.13 -7.42
CA PHE A 225 1.79 -0.14 -8.16
C PHE A 225 0.61 0.27 -7.29
N PHE A 226 0.00 1.41 -7.61
CA PHE A 226 -1.22 1.90 -6.98
C PHE A 226 -2.45 1.42 -7.74
N ASP A 227 -3.25 0.56 -7.13
CA ASP A 227 -4.53 0.14 -7.71
C ASP A 227 -5.67 1.05 -7.22
N GLU A 228 -6.69 1.21 -8.06
CA GLU A 228 -7.89 2.04 -7.79
C GLU A 228 -7.56 3.49 -7.37
N VAL A 229 -6.68 4.16 -8.12
CA VAL A 229 -6.28 5.55 -7.84
C VAL A 229 -7.47 6.53 -7.83
N ASP A 230 -8.55 6.21 -8.55
CA ASP A 230 -9.82 6.92 -8.55
C ASP A 230 -10.53 6.97 -7.19
N ALA A 231 -10.23 6.03 -6.28
CA ALA A 231 -10.79 6.04 -4.93
C ALA A 231 -10.40 7.30 -4.13
N LEU A 232 -9.25 7.93 -4.43
CA LEU A 232 -8.86 9.22 -3.82
C LEU A 232 -9.76 10.37 -4.28
N GLY A 233 -10.18 10.35 -5.54
CA GLY A 233 -10.96 11.42 -6.15
C GLY A 233 -12.44 11.35 -5.80
N HIS A 234 -13.04 10.16 -5.80
CA HIS A 234 -14.44 9.96 -5.43
C HIS A 234 -14.74 10.42 -4.00
N ARG A 235 -13.82 10.16 -3.05
CA ARG A 235 -14.00 10.62 -1.67
C ARG A 235 -13.78 12.12 -1.49
N ARG A 236 -13.05 12.78 -2.41
CA ARG A 236 -12.87 14.24 -2.40
C ARG A 236 -14.15 14.99 -2.81
N SER A 237 -14.93 14.44 -3.74
CA SER A 237 -16.20 15.03 -4.19
C SER A 237 -17.38 14.68 -3.29
N ALA A 238 -17.46 13.44 -2.78
CA ALA A 238 -18.53 12.98 -1.89
C ALA A 238 -18.45 13.56 -0.48
N LEU A 239 -17.25 13.92 0.00
CA LEU A 239 -17.02 14.51 1.31
C LEU A 239 -16.42 15.91 1.16
N SER A 240 -17.27 16.89 0.80
CA SER A 240 -16.92 18.32 0.74
C SER A 240 -16.39 18.91 2.08
N GLY A 241 -16.13 18.10 3.12
CA GLY A 241 -15.62 18.51 4.42
C GLY A 241 -14.61 17.56 5.10
N SER A 242 -14.11 16.50 4.46
CA SER A 242 -13.10 15.63 5.08
C SER A 242 -11.68 16.20 4.88
N SER A 243 -11.12 16.84 5.91
CA SER A 243 -9.73 17.32 5.94
C SER A 243 -8.71 16.18 5.74
N GLY A 244 -9.01 14.98 6.23
CA GLY A 244 -8.10 13.84 6.18
C GLY A 244 -7.75 13.35 4.78
N ILE A 245 -8.73 13.28 3.85
CA ILE A 245 -8.47 12.83 2.48
C ILE A 245 -7.54 13.79 1.73
N ARG A 246 -7.67 15.10 1.96
CA ARG A 246 -6.80 16.09 1.33
C ARG A 246 -5.35 15.91 1.76
N THR A 247 -5.10 15.67 3.05
CA THR A 247 -3.74 15.48 3.57
C THR A 247 -3.10 14.20 3.03
N ILE A 248 -3.90 13.13 2.90
CA ILE A 248 -3.45 11.87 2.29
C ILE A 248 -3.05 12.07 0.82
N VAL A 249 -3.90 12.76 0.04
CA VAL A 249 -3.58 13.08 -1.36
C VAL A 249 -2.32 13.94 -1.43
N ASN A 250 -2.17 14.97 -0.60
CA ASN A 250 -0.97 15.80 -0.57
C ASN A 250 0.29 14.98 -0.24
N THR A 251 0.21 14.09 0.75
CA THR A 251 1.31 13.19 1.12
C THR A 251 1.70 12.29 -0.05
N LEU A 252 0.72 11.73 -0.77
CA LEU A 252 0.98 10.94 -1.97
C LEU A 252 1.67 11.78 -3.06
N LEU A 253 1.21 13.01 -3.29
CA LEU A 253 1.81 13.92 -4.28
C LEU A 253 3.27 14.26 -3.93
N GLU A 254 3.56 14.54 -2.65
CA GLU A 254 4.91 14.80 -2.15
C GLU A 254 5.84 13.60 -2.35
N GLU A 255 5.37 12.39 -2.04
CA GLU A 255 6.16 11.17 -2.24
C GLU A 255 6.35 10.84 -3.73
N LEU A 256 5.35 11.07 -4.58
CA LEU A 256 5.47 10.93 -6.03
C LEU A 256 6.53 11.87 -6.60
N ASP A 257 6.50 13.15 -6.23
CA ASP A 257 7.46 14.16 -6.68
C ASP A 257 8.89 13.80 -6.21
N THR A 258 9.01 13.26 -4.99
CA THR A 258 10.28 12.81 -4.42
C THR A 258 10.83 11.57 -5.14
N ALA A 259 9.99 10.55 -5.35
CA ALA A 259 10.37 9.29 -5.98
C ALA A 259 10.83 9.50 -7.43
N THR A 260 10.16 10.37 -8.18
CA THR A 260 10.51 10.67 -9.57
C THR A 260 11.72 11.59 -9.70
N SER A 261 12.00 12.43 -8.70
CA SER A 261 13.15 13.35 -8.73
C SER A 261 14.48 12.68 -8.36
N ALA A 262 14.46 11.79 -7.37
CA ALA A 262 15.68 11.20 -6.80
C ALA A 262 16.27 10.05 -7.63
N ASN A 263 15.51 9.48 -8.59
CA ASN A 263 15.93 8.36 -9.43
C ASN A 263 16.45 7.14 -8.63
N ASN A 264 15.75 6.81 -7.54
CA ASN A 264 16.14 5.77 -6.58
C ASN A 264 15.87 4.32 -7.06
N GLY A 265 15.68 4.09 -8.36
CA GLY A 265 15.29 2.78 -8.89
C GLY A 265 13.86 2.35 -8.53
N VAL A 266 13.01 3.28 -8.11
CA VAL A 266 11.58 3.06 -7.84
C VAL A 266 10.76 3.56 -9.03
N TYR A 267 10.00 2.66 -9.64
CA TYR A 267 9.10 2.96 -10.75
C TYR A 267 7.67 3.00 -10.25
N VAL A 268 6.98 4.12 -10.46
CA VAL A 268 5.60 4.27 -10.00
C VAL A 268 4.62 4.01 -11.11
N LEU A 269 3.74 3.03 -10.93
CA LEU A 269 2.63 2.72 -11.82
C LEU A 269 1.31 2.91 -11.05
N GLY A 270 0.30 3.42 -11.73
CA GLY A 270 -1.06 3.54 -11.21
C GLY A 270 -2.03 2.81 -12.13
N ALA A 271 -3.14 2.31 -11.58
CA ALA A 271 -4.28 1.85 -12.34
C ALA A 271 -5.57 2.52 -11.86
N THR A 272 -6.46 2.78 -12.82
CA THR A 272 -7.79 3.33 -12.52
C THR A 272 -8.85 2.77 -13.47
N ASN A 273 -10.05 2.59 -12.94
CA ASN A 273 -11.24 2.30 -13.74
C ASN A 273 -11.96 3.59 -14.13
N ALA A 274 -11.96 4.62 -13.28
CA ALA A 274 -12.60 5.91 -13.58
C ALA A 274 -11.56 7.04 -13.74
N PRO A 275 -10.90 7.16 -14.91
CA PRO A 275 -9.84 8.16 -15.10
C PRO A 275 -10.34 9.61 -15.04
N TRP A 276 -11.64 9.86 -15.21
CA TRP A 276 -12.28 11.17 -15.04
C TRP A 276 -12.45 11.57 -13.57
N ASP A 277 -12.45 10.60 -12.65
CA ASP A 277 -12.53 10.84 -11.21
C ASP A 277 -11.15 11.05 -10.59
N VAL A 278 -10.06 10.76 -11.31
CA VAL A 278 -8.69 10.97 -10.82
C VAL A 278 -8.36 12.45 -10.72
N ASP A 279 -7.84 12.86 -9.57
CA ASP A 279 -7.40 14.23 -9.29
C ASP A 279 -6.44 14.74 -10.39
N PRO A 280 -6.74 15.86 -11.06
CA PRO A 280 -5.84 16.44 -12.05
C PRO A 280 -4.43 16.75 -11.50
N ALA A 281 -4.28 16.96 -10.19
CA ALA A 281 -2.98 17.16 -9.57
C ALA A 281 -2.08 15.92 -9.66
N LEU A 282 -2.66 14.71 -9.65
CA LEU A 282 -1.92 13.45 -9.81
C LEU A 282 -1.39 13.28 -11.24
N ARG A 283 -2.03 13.90 -12.24
CA ARG A 283 -1.69 13.79 -13.67
C ARG A 283 -0.67 14.84 -14.15
N ARG A 284 -0.15 15.68 -13.26
CA ARG A 284 0.80 16.74 -13.63
C ARG A 284 2.18 16.17 -14.00
N PRO A 285 2.96 16.88 -14.86
CA PRO A 285 4.34 16.50 -15.19
C PRO A 285 5.18 16.15 -13.96
N GLY A 286 5.90 15.02 -14.00
CA GLY A 286 6.69 14.51 -12.87
C GLY A 286 5.94 13.60 -11.90
N ARG A 287 4.63 13.41 -12.08
CA ARG A 287 3.77 12.45 -11.35
C ARG A 287 3.25 11.42 -12.34
N PHE A 288 1.94 11.16 -12.41
CA PHE A 288 1.37 10.32 -13.47
C PHE A 288 1.21 11.09 -14.79
N ASP A 289 2.34 11.48 -15.37
CA ASP A 289 2.37 12.33 -16.56
C ASP A 289 2.21 11.57 -17.87
N ARG A 290 2.25 10.23 -17.82
CA ARG A 290 1.99 9.33 -18.95
C ARG A 290 0.74 8.51 -18.65
N MET A 291 -0.17 8.45 -19.61
CA MET A 291 -1.37 7.64 -19.50
C MET A 291 -1.46 6.66 -20.67
N ILE A 292 -1.77 5.40 -20.36
CA ILE A 292 -1.95 4.34 -21.35
C ILE A 292 -3.35 3.76 -21.20
N PHE A 293 -4.08 3.75 -22.31
CA PHE A 293 -5.40 3.17 -22.38
C PHE A 293 -5.32 1.65 -22.59
N VAL A 294 -5.91 0.89 -21.67
CA VAL A 294 -6.04 -0.56 -21.73
C VAL A 294 -7.48 -0.91 -22.08
N GLY A 295 -7.73 -1.17 -23.37
CA GLY A 295 -9.05 -1.50 -23.90
C GLY A 295 -9.46 -2.97 -23.72
N LEU A 296 -10.57 -3.35 -24.37
CA LEU A 296 -11.01 -4.74 -24.40
C LEU A 296 -9.99 -5.63 -25.13
N PRO A 297 -9.83 -6.90 -24.70
CA PRO A 297 -8.90 -7.83 -25.33
C PRO A 297 -9.19 -8.01 -26.83
N ASP A 298 -8.13 -8.05 -27.63
CA ASP A 298 -8.18 -8.46 -29.03
C ASP A 298 -8.39 -9.98 -29.17
N ALA A 299 -8.59 -10.49 -30.38
CA ALA A 299 -8.89 -11.92 -30.58
C ALA A 299 -7.77 -12.84 -30.06
N GLU A 300 -6.51 -12.41 -30.18
CA GLU A 300 -5.35 -13.14 -29.68
C GLU A 300 -5.34 -13.15 -28.14
N SER A 301 -5.55 -11.99 -27.51
CA SER A 301 -5.72 -11.85 -26.07
C SER A 301 -6.85 -12.74 -25.56
N ARG A 302 -8.02 -12.75 -26.22
CA ARG A 302 -9.16 -13.57 -25.79
C ARG A 302 -8.83 -15.06 -25.84
N ALA A 303 -8.20 -15.53 -26.92
CA ALA A 303 -7.75 -16.92 -27.03
C ALA A 303 -6.71 -17.27 -25.96
N GLY A 304 -5.77 -16.36 -25.67
CA GLY A 304 -4.77 -16.52 -24.62
C GLY A 304 -5.39 -16.60 -23.22
N ILE A 305 -6.36 -15.73 -22.91
CA ILE A 305 -7.10 -15.72 -21.64
C ILE A 305 -7.85 -17.04 -21.45
N VAL A 306 -8.56 -17.52 -22.48
CA VAL A 306 -9.25 -18.82 -22.45
C VAL A 306 -8.27 -19.96 -22.18
N ARG A 307 -7.13 -19.99 -22.88
CA ARG A 307 -6.08 -21.00 -22.63
C ARG A 307 -5.58 -20.95 -21.19
N PHE A 308 -5.32 -19.74 -20.69
CA PHE A 308 -4.82 -19.55 -19.33
C PHE A 308 -5.81 -20.06 -18.27
N HIS A 309 -7.10 -19.75 -18.39
CA HIS A 309 -8.11 -20.17 -17.41
C HIS A 309 -8.48 -21.66 -17.50
N LEU A 310 -8.27 -22.29 -18.67
CA LEU A 310 -8.58 -23.70 -18.89
C LEU A 310 -7.37 -24.65 -18.74
N LYS A 311 -6.14 -24.12 -18.62
CA LYS A 311 -4.90 -24.93 -18.64
C LYS A 311 -4.84 -26.04 -17.57
N ASP A 312 -5.37 -25.77 -16.38
CA ASP A 312 -5.32 -26.68 -15.23
C ASP A 312 -6.62 -27.49 -15.05
N ARG A 313 -7.52 -27.46 -16.05
CA ARG A 313 -8.84 -28.08 -15.99
C ARG A 313 -8.90 -29.30 -16.91
N PRO A 314 -9.69 -30.33 -16.58
CA PRO A 314 -9.93 -31.44 -17.50
C PRO A 314 -10.72 -30.91 -18.71
N VAL A 315 -10.05 -30.76 -19.85
CA VAL A 315 -10.63 -30.20 -21.08
C VAL A 315 -10.45 -31.16 -22.25
N ALA A 316 -11.42 -31.19 -23.17
CA ALA A 316 -11.35 -31.99 -24.38
C ALA A 316 -11.94 -31.24 -25.57
N GLY A 317 -11.17 -31.17 -26.67
CA GLY A 317 -11.62 -30.60 -27.94
C GLY A 317 -11.91 -29.10 -27.91
N ILE A 318 -11.24 -28.34 -27.03
CA ILE A 318 -11.41 -26.88 -26.94
C ILE A 318 -10.64 -26.18 -28.06
N ASP A 319 -11.32 -25.30 -28.79
CA ASP A 319 -10.72 -24.36 -29.75
C ASP A 319 -10.82 -22.92 -29.20
N PRO A 320 -9.71 -22.38 -28.64
CA PRO A 320 -9.68 -21.01 -28.13
C PRO A 320 -9.92 -19.95 -29.21
N ALA A 321 -9.58 -20.22 -30.48
CA ALA A 321 -9.78 -19.26 -31.57
C ALA A 321 -11.28 -19.13 -31.91
N ALA A 322 -12.00 -20.24 -31.95
CA ALA A 322 -13.46 -20.24 -32.12
C ALA A 322 -14.18 -19.51 -30.98
N ILE A 323 -13.72 -19.71 -29.73
CA ILE A 323 -14.27 -18.99 -28.56
C ILE A 323 -13.98 -17.50 -28.66
N ALA A 324 -12.75 -17.12 -29.02
CA ALA A 324 -12.37 -15.72 -29.22
C ALA A 324 -13.24 -15.03 -30.29
N GLY A 325 -13.58 -15.72 -31.38
CA GLY A 325 -14.47 -15.17 -32.42
C GLY A 325 -15.91 -14.89 -31.95
N ARG A 326 -16.40 -15.64 -30.96
CA ARG A 326 -17.80 -15.52 -30.45
C ARG A 326 -17.94 -14.62 -29.21
N THR A 327 -16.82 -14.20 -28.62
CA THR A 327 -16.76 -13.42 -27.38
C THR A 327 -16.29 -11.99 -27.63
N GLU A 328 -16.61 -11.45 -28.81
CA GLU A 328 -16.33 -10.04 -29.08
C GLU A 328 -17.08 -9.14 -28.08
N GLY A 329 -16.39 -8.14 -27.54
CA GLY A 329 -16.95 -7.24 -26.51
C GLY A 329 -16.71 -7.70 -25.07
N PHE A 330 -16.27 -8.94 -24.85
CA PHE A 330 -16.02 -9.47 -23.50
C PHE A 330 -14.73 -8.92 -22.93
N SER A 331 -14.74 -8.57 -21.64
CA SER A 331 -13.54 -8.29 -20.87
C SER A 331 -12.79 -9.58 -20.52
N GLY A 332 -11.58 -9.46 -19.97
CA GLY A 332 -10.85 -10.63 -19.46
C GLY A 332 -11.58 -11.30 -18.28
N ALA A 333 -12.22 -10.51 -17.42
CA ALA A 333 -13.04 -11.03 -16.33
C ALA A 333 -14.29 -11.77 -16.86
N ASP A 334 -14.93 -11.26 -17.92
CA ASP A 334 -16.08 -11.95 -18.54
C ASP A 334 -15.65 -13.30 -19.10
N LEU A 335 -14.49 -13.38 -19.77
CA LEU A 335 -13.94 -14.63 -20.30
C LEU A 335 -13.56 -15.62 -19.21
N ALA A 336 -12.97 -15.14 -18.10
CA ALA A 336 -12.72 -15.96 -16.93
C ALA A 336 -14.04 -16.56 -16.41
N HIS A 337 -15.07 -15.73 -16.29
CA HIS A 337 -16.40 -16.17 -15.87
C HIS A 337 -17.01 -17.19 -16.84
N VAL A 338 -16.88 -17.02 -18.15
CA VAL A 338 -17.31 -18.02 -19.14
C VAL A 338 -16.61 -19.37 -18.89
N CYS A 339 -15.29 -19.35 -18.67
CA CYS A 339 -14.53 -20.58 -18.42
C CYS A 339 -14.97 -21.25 -17.11
N ASP A 340 -15.23 -20.47 -16.06
CA ASP A 340 -15.71 -20.95 -14.77
C ASP A 340 -17.10 -21.56 -14.88
N SER A 341 -18.05 -20.87 -15.52
CA SER A 341 -19.39 -21.39 -15.76
C SER A 341 -19.37 -22.68 -16.59
N ALA A 342 -18.54 -22.75 -17.63
CA ALA A 342 -18.36 -23.98 -18.42
C ALA A 342 -17.82 -25.14 -17.58
N THR A 343 -16.91 -24.84 -16.66
CA THR A 343 -16.33 -25.83 -15.74
C THR A 343 -17.36 -26.30 -14.72
N GLN A 344 -18.19 -25.40 -14.21
CA GLN A 344 -19.29 -25.74 -13.29
C GLN A 344 -20.33 -26.64 -13.95
N LEU A 345 -20.65 -26.43 -15.23
CA LEU A 345 -21.55 -27.32 -15.99
C LEU A 345 -20.98 -28.74 -16.09
N ALA A 346 -19.71 -28.86 -16.50
CA ALA A 346 -19.05 -30.17 -16.58
C ALA A 346 -18.89 -30.84 -15.20
N MET A 347 -18.64 -30.05 -14.15
CA MET A 347 -18.56 -30.53 -12.78
C MET A 347 -19.92 -31.07 -12.29
N ALA A 348 -21.01 -30.37 -12.57
CA ALA A 348 -22.36 -30.84 -12.21
C ALA A 348 -22.70 -32.18 -12.89
N ASP A 349 -22.30 -32.35 -14.17
CA ASP A 349 -22.43 -33.63 -14.88
C ASP A 349 -21.55 -34.72 -14.28
N SER A 350 -20.34 -34.37 -13.89
CA SER A 350 -19.39 -35.29 -13.27
C SER A 350 -19.87 -35.79 -11.90
N MET A 351 -20.49 -34.91 -11.11
CA MET A 351 -21.10 -35.27 -9.83
C MET A 351 -22.28 -36.23 -10.00
N ARG A 352 -23.11 -36.04 -11.03
CA ARG A 352 -24.25 -36.92 -11.32
C ARG A 352 -23.83 -38.30 -11.82
N SER A 353 -22.76 -38.35 -12.61
CA SER A 353 -22.24 -39.59 -13.21
C SER A 353 -21.19 -40.30 -12.35
N GLN A 354 -20.72 -39.66 -11.27
CA GLN A 354 -19.57 -40.08 -10.46
C GLN A 354 -18.29 -40.35 -11.28
N GLN A 355 -18.15 -39.70 -12.43
CA GLN A 355 -16.98 -39.82 -13.31
C GLN A 355 -16.54 -38.42 -13.77
N VAL A 356 -15.23 -38.21 -13.88
CA VAL A 356 -14.70 -36.93 -14.37
C VAL A 356 -14.97 -36.81 -15.87
N ARG A 357 -15.94 -35.96 -16.24
CA ARG A 357 -16.18 -35.57 -17.63
C ARG A 357 -15.33 -34.33 -17.94
N PRO A 358 -14.56 -34.32 -19.04
CA PRO A 358 -13.84 -33.12 -19.46
C PRO A 358 -14.80 -32.04 -19.94
N VAL A 359 -14.42 -30.78 -19.73
CA VAL A 359 -15.08 -29.59 -20.29
C VAL A 359 -14.92 -29.62 -21.81
N THR A 360 -16.04 -29.49 -22.52
CA THR A 360 -16.09 -29.54 -23.98
C THR A 360 -16.47 -28.18 -24.57
N MET A 361 -16.35 -28.03 -25.89
CA MET A 361 -16.79 -26.82 -26.60
C MET A 361 -18.28 -26.51 -26.39
N ALA A 362 -19.12 -27.53 -26.22
CA ALA A 362 -20.54 -27.33 -25.98
C ALA A 362 -20.79 -26.60 -24.65
N ASP A 363 -20.04 -26.97 -23.61
CA ASP A 363 -20.15 -26.38 -22.27
C ASP A 363 -19.70 -24.91 -22.29
N VAL A 364 -18.60 -24.62 -23.01
CA VAL A 364 -18.11 -23.24 -23.17
C VAL A 364 -19.07 -22.39 -23.99
N GLN A 365 -19.65 -22.93 -25.06
CA GLN A 365 -20.65 -22.21 -25.86
C GLN A 365 -21.93 -21.93 -25.07
N ALA A 366 -22.39 -22.91 -24.28
CA ALA A 366 -23.55 -22.75 -23.42
C ALA A 366 -23.32 -21.68 -22.33
N ALA A 367 -22.12 -21.65 -21.74
CA ALA A 367 -21.72 -20.62 -20.79
C ALA A 367 -21.62 -19.23 -21.46
N ALA A 368 -20.96 -19.14 -22.61
CA ALA A 368 -20.79 -17.89 -23.34
C ALA A 368 -22.12 -17.27 -23.80
N ALA A 369 -23.15 -18.09 -24.06
CA ALA A 369 -24.48 -17.62 -24.41
C ALA A 369 -25.25 -17.00 -23.22
N GLN A 370 -24.90 -17.36 -21.98
CA GLN A 370 -25.54 -16.86 -20.76
C GLN A 370 -24.86 -15.60 -20.21
N VAL A 371 -23.54 -15.49 -20.39
CA VAL A 371 -22.75 -14.36 -19.90
C VAL A 371 -22.95 -13.13 -20.78
N ARG A 372 -23.24 -11.99 -20.16
CA ARG A 372 -23.33 -10.69 -20.84
C ARG A 372 -22.03 -9.90 -20.67
N PRO A 373 -21.58 -9.14 -21.68
CA PRO A 373 -20.42 -8.26 -21.54
C PRO A 373 -20.61 -7.23 -20.42
N SER A 374 -19.64 -7.12 -19.51
CA SER A 374 -19.72 -6.22 -18.35
C SER A 374 -19.21 -4.80 -18.63
N ALA A 375 -18.45 -4.59 -19.71
CA ALA A 375 -17.80 -3.31 -20.00
C ALA A 375 -18.74 -2.24 -20.62
N GLY A 376 -19.99 -2.59 -20.97
CA GLY A 376 -20.94 -1.68 -21.63
C GLY A 376 -21.15 -0.35 -20.91
N PRO A 377 -21.57 -0.35 -19.63
CA PRO A 377 -21.80 0.88 -18.86
C PRO A 377 -20.56 1.78 -18.77
N TRP A 378 -19.37 1.17 -18.72
CA TRP A 378 -18.12 1.92 -18.71
C TRP A 378 -17.92 2.71 -20.00
N PHE A 379 -18.20 2.10 -21.15
CA PHE A 379 -18.08 2.76 -22.44
C PHE A 379 -19.12 3.87 -22.65
N GLU A 380 -20.32 3.73 -22.07
CA GLU A 380 -21.34 4.79 -22.10
C GLU A 380 -20.87 6.04 -21.36
N THR A 381 -20.33 5.87 -20.14
CA THR A 381 -19.74 6.99 -19.37
C THR A 381 -18.53 7.57 -20.09
N ALA A 382 -17.64 6.72 -20.60
CA ALA A 382 -16.46 7.12 -21.35
C ALA A 382 -16.82 7.95 -22.60
N ARG A 383 -17.89 7.59 -23.32
CA ARG A 383 -18.39 8.35 -24.47
C ARG A 383 -18.79 9.76 -24.07
N ASN A 384 -19.58 9.90 -23.01
CA ASN A 384 -20.01 11.20 -22.52
C ASN A 384 -18.81 12.07 -22.12
N VAL A 385 -17.81 11.49 -21.45
CA VAL A 385 -16.58 12.20 -21.07
C VAL A 385 -15.78 12.63 -22.31
N VAL A 386 -15.61 11.75 -23.30
CA VAL A 386 -14.88 12.08 -24.53
C VAL A 386 -15.59 13.16 -25.35
N GLU A 387 -16.92 13.14 -25.39
CA GLU A 387 -17.73 14.09 -26.16
C GLU A 387 -17.76 15.48 -25.50
N PHE A 388 -17.88 15.56 -24.18
CA PHE A 388 -18.14 16.82 -23.47
C PHE A 388 -16.97 17.36 -22.64
N ALA A 389 -15.94 16.55 -22.34
CA ALA A 389 -14.87 16.90 -21.40
C ALA A 389 -13.43 16.69 -21.92
N ASN A 390 -13.22 16.26 -23.18
CA ASN A 390 -11.88 16.07 -23.75
C ASN A 390 -11.32 17.36 -24.40
N ASN A 391 -11.34 18.47 -23.68
CA ASN A 391 -10.87 19.77 -24.20
C ASN A 391 -9.34 19.89 -24.26
N ASP A 392 -8.63 19.10 -23.47
CA ASP A 392 -7.17 19.12 -23.30
C ASP A 392 -6.44 17.98 -24.04
N GLY A 393 -7.18 17.13 -24.77
CA GLY A 393 -6.63 15.98 -25.51
C GLY A 393 -6.24 14.79 -24.65
N THR A 394 -6.53 14.84 -23.34
CA THR A 394 -6.23 13.79 -22.36
C THR A 394 -6.74 12.40 -22.78
N TYR A 395 -7.90 12.34 -23.44
CA TYR A 395 -8.60 11.11 -23.81
C TYR A 395 -8.58 10.81 -25.32
N ASP A 396 -7.62 11.34 -26.08
CA ASP A 396 -7.56 11.16 -27.54
C ASP A 396 -7.41 9.69 -27.96
N GLU A 397 -6.66 8.88 -27.21
CA GLU A 397 -6.52 7.45 -27.48
C GLU A 397 -7.84 6.69 -27.26
N LEU A 398 -8.57 7.04 -26.21
CA LEU A 398 -9.91 6.52 -25.95
C LEU A 398 -10.89 6.96 -27.05
N ALA A 399 -10.82 8.21 -27.50
CA ALA A 399 -11.63 8.72 -28.60
C ALA A 399 -11.35 7.96 -29.92
N LYS A 400 -10.08 7.72 -30.25
CA LYS A 400 -9.69 6.90 -31.41
C LYS A 400 -10.21 5.47 -31.28
N TYR A 401 -10.15 4.89 -30.09
CA TYR A 401 -10.64 3.55 -29.82
C TYR A 401 -12.17 3.44 -30.01
N LEU A 402 -12.94 4.37 -29.43
CA LEU A 402 -14.40 4.41 -29.55
C LEU A 402 -14.84 4.52 -31.03
N ARG A 403 -14.17 5.38 -31.81
CA ARG A 403 -14.41 5.52 -33.26
C ARG A 403 -14.11 4.23 -34.02
N ARG A 404 -12.97 3.58 -33.74
CA ARG A 404 -12.55 2.33 -34.41
C ARG A 404 -13.56 1.20 -34.20
N ARG A 405 -14.07 1.03 -32.98
CA ARG A 405 -14.97 -0.08 -32.64
C ARG A 405 -16.45 0.19 -32.96
N LYS A 406 -16.80 1.36 -33.53
CA LYS A 406 -18.20 1.76 -33.80
C LYS A 406 -19.12 1.56 -32.58
N ILE A 407 -18.56 1.70 -31.37
CA ILE A 407 -19.35 1.67 -30.14
C ILE A 407 -20.16 2.95 -30.15
N ARG A 408 -21.41 2.85 -30.63
CA ARG A 408 -22.31 3.97 -30.87
C ARG A 408 -23.00 4.39 -29.59
#